data_AF-A0A672HRL4-F1
#
_entry.id   AF-A0A672HRL4-F1
#
_cell.length_a   1.000
_cell.length_b   1.000
_cell.length_c   1.000
_cell.angle_alpha   90.00
_cell.angle_beta   90.00
_cell.angle_gamma   90.00
#
_symmetry.space_group_name_H-M   'P 1'
#
loop_
_entity.id
_entity.type
_entity.pdbx_description
1 polymer ?
#
loop_
_entity_poly.entity_id
_entity_poly.type
_entity_poly.pdbx_seq_one_letter_code
_entity_poly.pdbx_strand_id
1 'polypeptide(L)'
;MSSGALFPSLVSGSRGSSSKYLVEFRAGKMTLKGNIVMPDKRKGMVYIQQSDDSLIHFCWKDRTTGNVDDDLIIFPDDCEFKRVNQCTTGRVYVLKFKAGSKRLFFWMQEPKTDKDEEYCRKVNEFLNNPPIPGAPGSGGGGHELSALGGEGGLQNLLGNMSHNQLMQLIGPTGLGGLGESAGAP
;
A
#
# COMPACT_ATOMS: atom_id res chain seq x y z
N MET A 1 38.25 -1.28 -47.29
CA MET A 1 37.07 -0.59 -46.71
C MET A 1 36.16 -1.68 -46.18
N SER A 2 36.28 -2.03 -44.90
CA SER A 2 35.45 -3.07 -44.27
C SER A 2 34.50 -2.40 -43.29
N SER A 3 33.22 -2.35 -43.66
CA SER A 3 32.16 -1.78 -42.84
C SER A 3 31.79 -2.75 -41.72
N GLY A 4 32.23 -2.45 -40.50
CA GLY A 4 31.75 -3.12 -39.28
C GLY A 4 30.42 -2.49 -38.85
N ALA A 5 29.34 -3.25 -38.94
CA ALA A 5 28.04 -2.84 -38.40
C ALA A 5 28.08 -2.96 -36.87
N LEU A 6 28.05 -1.82 -36.18
CA LEU A 6 27.87 -1.72 -34.74
C LEU A 6 26.37 -1.74 -34.44
N PHE A 7 25.84 -2.89 -34.03
CA PHE A 7 24.49 -2.95 -33.47
C PHE A 7 24.54 -2.52 -32.00
N PRO A 8 23.70 -1.56 -31.56
CA PRO A 8 23.62 -1.20 -30.15
C PRO A 8 23.00 -2.37 -29.36
N SER A 9 23.74 -2.83 -28.35
CA SER A 9 23.28 -3.77 -27.33
C SER A 9 22.00 -3.23 -26.69
N LEU A 10 20.88 -3.89 -26.92
CA LEU A 10 19.66 -3.65 -26.15
C LEU A 10 19.90 -4.19 -24.75
N VAL A 11 20.10 -3.29 -23.80
CA VAL A 11 19.92 -3.60 -22.38
C VAL A 11 18.51 -4.19 -22.23
N SER A 12 18.47 -5.50 -21.98
CA SER A 12 17.25 -6.19 -21.55
C SER A 12 16.93 -5.64 -20.16
N GLY A 13 16.19 -4.53 -20.14
CA GLY A 13 15.58 -4.02 -18.94
C GLY A 13 14.68 -5.11 -18.40
N SER A 14 15.14 -5.77 -17.34
CA SER A 14 14.32 -6.62 -16.50
C SER A 14 13.10 -5.79 -16.10
N ARG A 15 11.98 -5.99 -16.80
CA ARG A 15 10.66 -5.53 -16.36
C ARG A 15 10.23 -6.44 -15.21
N GLY A 16 10.96 -6.35 -14.10
CA GLY A 16 10.36 -6.64 -12.81
C GLY A 16 9.15 -5.72 -12.72
N SER A 17 7.96 -6.30 -12.70
CA SER A 17 6.71 -5.56 -12.58
C SER A 17 6.63 -4.96 -11.17
N SER A 18 7.44 -3.95 -10.87
CA SER A 18 7.12 -3.02 -9.79
C SER A 18 5.95 -2.19 -10.30
N SER A 19 4.74 -2.63 -9.98
CA SER A 19 3.53 -1.89 -10.28
C SER A 19 3.69 -0.50 -9.69
N LYS A 20 3.71 0.54 -10.55
CA LYS A 20 3.83 1.94 -10.11
C LYS A 20 2.67 2.42 -9.22
N TYR A 21 1.62 1.60 -9.11
CA TYR A 21 0.40 1.89 -8.38
C TYR A 21 0.25 0.91 -7.22
N LEU A 22 -0.14 1.44 -6.07
CA LEU A 22 -0.42 0.64 -4.87
C LEU A 22 -1.63 -0.27 -5.09
N VAL A 23 -2.64 0.25 -5.78
CA VAL A 23 -3.78 -0.52 -6.28
C VAL A 23 -4.27 0.11 -7.59
N GLU A 24 -4.72 -0.73 -8.53
CA GLU A 24 -5.41 -0.30 -9.74
C GLU A 24 -6.50 -1.29 -10.12
N PHE A 25 -7.60 -0.78 -10.70
CA PHE A 25 -8.68 -1.59 -11.23
C PHE A 25 -9.52 -0.80 -12.25
N ARG A 26 -10.18 -1.51 -13.14
CA ARG A 26 -11.05 -0.91 -14.16
C ARG A 26 -12.35 -0.43 -13.52
N ALA A 27 -12.61 0.86 -13.61
CA ALA A 27 -13.87 1.46 -13.17
C ALA A 27 -14.18 2.75 -13.94
N GLY A 28 -15.44 2.96 -14.27
CA GLY A 28 -15.90 4.21 -14.89
C GLY A 28 -16.37 5.22 -13.83
N LYS A 29 -16.36 6.51 -14.19
CA LYS A 29 -16.96 7.57 -13.35
C LYS A 29 -18.47 7.57 -13.45
N MET A 30 -19.12 8.20 -12.50
CA MET A 30 -20.52 8.60 -12.62
C MET A 30 -20.65 10.08 -12.24
N THR A 31 -21.59 10.76 -12.88
CA THR A 31 -21.86 12.18 -12.65
C THR A 31 -23.25 12.35 -12.06
N LEU A 32 -23.38 13.22 -11.08
CA LEU A 32 -24.68 13.59 -10.53
C LEU A 32 -25.31 14.66 -11.43
N LYS A 33 -26.44 14.33 -12.05
CA LYS A 33 -27.25 15.27 -12.83
C LYS A 33 -28.57 15.51 -12.08
N GLY A 34 -28.66 16.62 -11.36
CA GLY A 34 -29.74 16.89 -10.42
C GLY A 34 -29.71 15.87 -9.28
N ASN A 35 -30.75 15.03 -9.17
CA ASN A 35 -30.83 13.97 -8.16
C ASN A 35 -30.51 12.57 -8.73
N ILE A 36 -30.06 12.48 -9.98
CA ILE A 36 -29.83 11.19 -10.67
C ILE A 36 -28.33 11.00 -10.91
N VAL A 37 -27.80 9.85 -10.50
CA VAL A 37 -26.40 9.47 -10.76
C VAL A 37 -26.34 8.73 -12.10
N MET A 38 -25.64 9.33 -13.08
CA MET A 38 -25.54 8.82 -14.45
C MET A 38 -24.13 8.30 -14.74
N PRO A 39 -23.97 7.05 -15.23
CA PRO A 39 -22.65 6.52 -15.54
C PRO A 39 -22.00 7.23 -16.74
N ASP A 40 -20.72 7.55 -16.61
CA ASP A 40 -19.85 7.86 -17.75
C ASP A 40 -19.55 6.54 -18.48
N LYS A 41 -19.78 6.52 -19.80
CA LYS A 41 -19.62 5.34 -20.66
C LYS A 41 -18.15 5.03 -20.97
N ARG A 42 -17.23 5.94 -20.67
CA ARG A 42 -15.79 5.77 -20.95
C ARG A 42 -15.20 4.61 -20.16
N LYS A 43 -14.25 3.92 -20.79
CA LYS A 43 -13.47 2.88 -20.12
C LYS A 43 -12.45 3.56 -19.22
N GLY A 44 -12.63 3.42 -17.92
CA GLY A 44 -11.81 4.12 -16.94
C GLY A 44 -10.94 3.17 -16.13
N MET A 45 -9.96 3.75 -15.45
CA MET A 45 -9.15 3.06 -14.47
C MET A 45 -8.99 3.94 -13.25
N VAL A 46 -9.35 3.40 -12.09
CA VAL A 46 -9.00 3.97 -10.79
C VAL A 46 -7.65 3.40 -10.40
N TYR A 47 -6.78 4.25 -9.87
CA TYR A 47 -5.54 3.80 -9.26
C TYR A 47 -5.15 4.70 -8.09
N ILE A 48 -4.38 4.14 -7.17
CA ILE A 48 -3.73 4.88 -6.08
C ILE A 48 -2.23 4.85 -6.30
N GLN A 49 -1.62 6.01 -6.16
CA GLN A 49 -0.18 6.19 -6.24
C GLN A 49 0.29 6.96 -5.01
N GLN A 50 1.48 6.62 -4.53
CA GLN A 50 2.24 7.51 -3.66
C GLN A 50 3.25 8.28 -4.53
N SER A 51 3.23 9.60 -4.45
CA SER A 51 4.19 10.49 -5.12
C SER A 51 5.51 10.56 -4.33
N ASP A 52 6.53 11.17 -4.94
CA ASP A 52 7.87 11.28 -4.35
C ASP A 52 7.89 12.16 -3.07
N ASP A 53 6.92 13.05 -2.92
CA ASP A 53 6.68 13.84 -1.70
C ASP A 53 5.87 13.06 -0.64
N SER A 54 5.65 11.76 -0.85
CA SER A 54 4.97 10.83 0.04
C SER A 54 3.46 11.03 0.18
N LEU A 55 2.86 11.92 -0.62
CA LEU A 55 1.41 12.14 -0.64
C LEU A 55 0.69 11.01 -1.38
N ILE A 56 -0.55 10.74 -0.98
CA ILE A 56 -1.39 9.72 -1.61
C ILE A 56 -2.31 10.38 -2.61
N HIS A 57 -2.21 9.91 -3.85
CA HIS A 57 -3.02 10.34 -4.97
C HIS A 57 -4.08 9.28 -5.28
N PHE A 58 -5.36 9.66 -5.17
CA PHE A 58 -6.47 8.93 -5.76
C PHE A 58 -6.73 9.47 -7.16
N CYS A 59 -6.46 8.67 -8.18
CA CYS A 59 -6.56 9.10 -9.56
C CYS A 59 -7.62 8.32 -10.34
N TRP A 60 -8.21 8.99 -11.33
CA TRP A 60 -8.96 8.34 -12.39
C TRP A 60 -8.39 8.75 -13.75
N LYS A 61 -8.14 7.75 -14.61
CA LYS A 61 -7.72 7.96 -15.99
C LYS A 61 -8.64 7.32 -17.00
N ASP A 62 -8.75 7.97 -18.15
CA ASP A 62 -9.39 7.42 -19.34
C ASP A 62 -8.44 6.40 -19.99
N ARG A 63 -8.90 5.17 -20.17
CA ARG A 63 -8.09 4.09 -20.76
C ARG A 63 -8.01 4.16 -22.28
N THR A 64 -8.89 4.91 -22.93
CA THR A 64 -8.88 5.10 -24.37
C THR A 64 -7.85 6.15 -24.77
N THR A 65 -7.79 7.26 -24.04
CA THR A 65 -6.84 8.36 -24.33
C THR A 65 -5.55 8.27 -23.53
N GLY A 66 -5.59 7.63 -22.35
CA GLY A 66 -4.50 7.60 -21.39
C GLY A 66 -4.45 8.82 -20.45
N ASN A 67 -5.33 9.80 -20.65
CA ASN A 67 -5.34 11.04 -19.87
C ASN A 67 -5.85 10.82 -18.44
N VAL A 68 -5.20 11.46 -17.48
CA VAL A 68 -5.66 11.52 -16.09
C VAL A 68 -6.62 12.70 -15.98
N ASP A 69 -7.91 12.42 -15.79
CA ASP A 69 -8.93 13.47 -15.66
C ASP A 69 -9.07 13.94 -14.21
N ASP A 70 -8.85 13.05 -13.24
CA ASP A 70 -8.94 13.36 -11.82
C ASP A 70 -7.67 12.90 -11.11
N ASP A 71 -7.09 13.81 -10.34
CA ASP A 71 -5.94 13.57 -9.49
C ASP A 71 -6.17 14.29 -8.15
N LEU A 72 -6.44 13.51 -7.10
CA LEU A 72 -6.82 14.02 -5.79
C LEU A 72 -5.79 13.60 -4.76
N ILE A 73 -5.15 14.57 -4.12
CA ILE A 73 -4.36 14.35 -2.92
C ILE A 73 -5.33 14.05 -1.76
N ILE A 74 -5.16 12.91 -1.13
CA ILE A 74 -5.99 12.44 -0.01
C ILE A 74 -5.11 12.31 1.23
N PHE A 75 -5.50 12.96 2.32
CA PHE A 75 -4.87 12.70 3.62
C PHE A 75 -5.54 11.52 4.32
N PRO A 76 -4.82 10.84 5.23
CA PRO A 76 -5.42 9.83 6.09
C PRO A 76 -6.68 10.35 6.76
N ASP A 77 -7.70 9.51 6.83
CA ASP A 77 -9.02 9.81 7.38
C ASP A 77 -9.89 10.81 6.62
N ASP A 78 -9.45 11.42 5.52
CA ASP A 78 -10.29 12.36 4.75
C ASP A 78 -11.42 11.66 4.00
N CYS A 79 -11.20 10.43 3.57
CA CYS A 79 -12.09 9.73 2.66
C CYS A 79 -12.38 8.29 3.09
N GLU A 80 -13.53 7.81 2.65
CA GLU A 80 -13.93 6.43 2.78
C GLU A 80 -14.48 5.92 1.46
N PHE A 81 -13.99 4.78 1.00
CA PHE A 81 -14.45 4.14 -0.23
C PHE A 81 -15.39 2.99 0.11
N LYS A 82 -16.65 3.08 -0.32
CA LYS A 82 -17.71 2.12 0.05
C LYS A 82 -18.54 1.68 -1.12
N ARG A 83 -19.04 0.44 -1.06
CA ARG A 83 -20.08 -0.05 -1.97
C ARG A 83 -21.40 0.67 -1.72
N VAL A 84 -22.10 1.02 -2.78
CA VAL A 84 -23.43 1.62 -2.74
C VAL A 84 -24.49 0.53 -2.89
N ASN A 85 -24.91 -0.06 -1.77
CA ASN A 85 -25.87 -1.18 -1.75
C ASN A 85 -27.26 -0.83 -2.29
N GLN A 86 -27.60 0.46 -2.34
CA GLN A 86 -28.87 0.93 -2.90
C GLN A 86 -28.94 0.78 -4.42
N CYS A 87 -27.79 0.65 -5.10
CA CYS A 87 -27.75 0.36 -6.53
C CYS A 87 -27.79 -1.15 -6.75
N THR A 88 -28.94 -1.68 -7.15
CA THR A 88 -29.14 -3.12 -7.40
C THR A 88 -28.84 -3.53 -8.83
N THR A 89 -28.77 -2.57 -9.77
CA THR A 89 -28.56 -2.81 -11.20
C THR A 89 -27.10 -2.84 -11.63
N GLY A 90 -26.17 -2.61 -10.69
CA GLY A 90 -24.75 -2.53 -11.01
C GLY A 90 -23.84 -2.59 -9.79
N ARG A 91 -22.54 -2.51 -10.05
CA ARG A 91 -21.48 -2.59 -9.04
C ARG A 91 -20.91 -1.20 -8.80
N VAL A 92 -21.62 -0.43 -7.99
CA VAL A 92 -21.33 0.99 -7.75
C VAL A 92 -20.64 1.17 -6.40
N TYR A 93 -19.61 2.01 -6.39
CA TYR A 93 -18.85 2.44 -5.24
C TYR A 93 -18.82 3.96 -5.15
N VAL A 94 -18.63 4.48 -3.95
CA VAL A 94 -18.53 5.91 -3.67
C VAL A 94 -17.26 6.19 -2.89
N LEU A 95 -16.48 7.17 -3.36
CA LEU A 95 -15.47 7.85 -2.54
C LEU A 95 -16.18 9.00 -1.83
N LYS A 96 -16.41 8.84 -0.54
CA LYS A 96 -17.08 9.81 0.31
C LYS A 96 -16.03 10.59 1.10
N PHE A 97 -16.01 11.90 0.91
CA PHE A 97 -15.23 12.79 1.76
C PHE A 97 -15.93 12.90 3.12
N LYS A 98 -15.20 12.67 4.21
CA LYS A 98 -15.72 12.78 5.57
C LYS A 98 -16.00 14.24 5.93
N ALA A 99 -15.15 15.15 5.46
CA ALA A 99 -15.40 16.58 5.51
C ALA A 99 -16.33 17.02 4.36
N GLY A 100 -17.45 17.66 4.71
CA GLY A 100 -18.41 18.20 3.75
C GLY A 100 -19.35 17.15 3.13
N SER A 101 -19.86 17.46 1.94
CA SER A 101 -20.88 16.65 1.24
C SER A 101 -20.41 16.08 -0.10
N LYS A 102 -19.12 16.23 -0.43
CA LYS A 102 -18.54 15.77 -1.70
C LYS A 102 -18.57 14.24 -1.78
N ARG A 103 -19.11 13.73 -2.90
CA ARG A 103 -19.21 12.30 -3.21
C ARG A 103 -18.80 12.10 -4.66
N LEU A 104 -17.87 11.18 -4.89
CA LEU A 104 -17.49 10.75 -6.24
C LEU A 104 -17.91 9.31 -6.43
N PHE A 105 -18.65 9.03 -7.49
CA PHE A 105 -19.24 7.73 -7.75
C PHE A 105 -18.48 7.02 -8.88
N PHE A 106 -18.27 5.72 -8.69
CA PHE A 106 -17.54 4.87 -9.61
C PHE A 106 -18.29 3.56 -9.82
N TRP A 107 -18.24 3.00 -11.02
CA TRP A 107 -18.84 1.71 -11.33
C TRP A 107 -17.79 0.73 -11.86
N MET A 108 -17.75 -0.48 -11.27
CA MET A 108 -16.72 -1.48 -11.56
C MET A 108 -16.86 -2.01 -13.00
N GLN A 109 -15.74 -1.99 -13.72
CA GLN A 109 -15.60 -2.45 -15.11
C GLN A 109 -14.74 -3.71 -15.25
N GLU A 110 -14.23 -4.28 -14.15
CA GLU A 110 -13.57 -5.59 -14.19
C GLU A 110 -14.56 -6.66 -14.68
N PRO A 111 -14.13 -7.65 -15.49
CA PRO A 111 -15.06 -8.63 -16.06
C PRO A 111 -15.68 -9.56 -15.01
N LYS A 112 -14.98 -9.72 -13.87
CA LYS A 112 -15.42 -10.55 -12.74
C LYS A 112 -15.60 -9.68 -11.49
N THR A 113 -16.35 -10.22 -10.52
CA THR A 113 -16.73 -9.52 -9.28
C THR A 113 -15.98 -10.01 -8.06
N ASP A 114 -15.19 -11.07 -8.19
CA ASP A 114 -14.47 -11.77 -7.11
C ASP A 114 -13.50 -10.87 -6.35
N LYS A 115 -12.99 -9.83 -7.01
CA LYS A 115 -12.00 -8.90 -6.44
C LYS A 115 -12.57 -7.56 -6.02
N ASP A 116 -13.86 -7.30 -6.22
CA ASP A 116 -14.45 -5.97 -5.97
C ASP A 116 -14.28 -5.55 -4.49
N GLU A 117 -14.45 -6.49 -3.56
CA GLU A 117 -14.25 -6.26 -2.13
C GLU A 117 -12.76 -6.09 -1.78
N GLU A 118 -11.87 -6.84 -2.43
CA GLU A 118 -10.43 -6.71 -2.25
C GLU A 118 -9.94 -5.32 -2.70
N TYR A 119 -10.39 -4.85 -3.86
CA TYR A 119 -10.09 -3.52 -4.36
C TYR A 119 -10.61 -2.45 -3.40
N CYS A 120 -11.85 -2.59 -2.93
CA CYS A 120 -12.42 -1.68 -1.96
C CYS A 120 -11.61 -1.62 -0.66
N ARG A 121 -11.19 -2.78 -0.14
CA ARG A 121 -10.36 -2.89 1.05
C ARG A 121 -9.00 -2.22 0.84
N LYS A 122 -8.31 -2.55 -0.25
CA LYS A 122 -6.99 -1.96 -0.61
C LYS A 122 -7.05 -0.44 -0.79
N VAL A 123 -8.13 0.07 -1.40
CA VAL A 123 -8.32 1.52 -1.51
C VAL A 123 -8.36 2.16 -0.12
N ASN A 124 -9.21 1.67 0.78
CA ASN A 124 -9.27 2.24 2.13
C ASN A 124 -7.96 2.05 2.92
N GLU A 125 -7.28 0.93 2.73
CA GLU A 125 -5.98 0.63 3.34
C GLU A 125 -4.95 1.69 2.95
N PHE A 126 -4.74 1.92 1.65
CA PHE A 126 -3.73 2.88 1.17
C PHE A 126 -4.12 4.35 1.38
N LEU A 127 -5.41 4.68 1.38
CA LEU A 127 -5.85 6.05 1.67
C LEU A 127 -5.66 6.42 3.15
N ASN A 128 -5.82 5.47 4.08
CA ASN A 128 -5.80 5.75 5.52
C ASN A 128 -4.51 5.27 6.23
N ASN A 129 -3.75 4.37 5.61
CA ASN A 129 -2.49 3.85 6.12
C ASN A 129 -1.43 3.87 5.00
N PRO A 130 -1.01 5.07 4.55
CA PRO A 130 0.00 5.18 3.49
C PRO A 130 1.29 4.46 3.88
N PRO A 131 1.96 3.79 2.92
CA PRO A 131 3.25 3.15 3.19
C PRO A 131 4.28 4.21 3.60
N ILE A 132 5.05 3.92 4.65
CA ILE A 132 6.07 4.84 5.16
C ILE A 132 7.25 4.85 4.19
N PRO A 133 7.67 6.02 3.68
CA PRO A 133 8.84 6.14 2.82
C PRO A 133 10.10 5.61 3.54
N GLY A 134 10.79 4.64 2.92
CA GLY A 134 12.03 4.07 3.46
C GLY A 134 11.87 2.96 4.50
N ALA A 135 10.65 2.57 4.86
CA ALA A 135 10.44 1.37 5.67
C ALA A 135 10.60 0.09 4.80
N PRO A 136 11.39 -0.90 5.23
CA PRO A 136 11.49 -2.17 4.50
C PRO A 136 10.16 -2.92 4.63
N GLY A 137 9.37 -2.93 3.56
CA GLY A 137 8.25 -3.86 3.36
C GLY A 137 6.93 -3.48 4.04
N SER A 138 6.09 -2.72 3.32
CA SER A 138 4.62 -2.79 3.47
C SER A 138 3.99 -3.18 2.13
N GLY A 139 4.43 -4.33 1.61
CA GLY A 139 3.69 -5.05 0.59
C GLY A 139 2.73 -5.99 1.31
N GLY A 140 1.42 -5.76 1.16
CA GLY A 140 0.36 -6.51 1.84
C GLY A 140 0.58 -8.02 1.80
N GLY A 141 0.89 -8.58 2.97
CA GLY A 141 0.89 -10.00 3.30
C GLY A 141 0.34 -10.10 4.71
N GLY A 142 -0.77 -10.82 4.86
CA GLY A 142 -1.47 -10.94 6.14
C GLY A 142 -0.60 -11.55 7.23
N HIS A 143 -0.95 -11.18 8.47
CA HIS A 143 -0.81 -12.00 9.66
C HIS A 143 0.61 -12.29 10.17
N GLU A 144 1.23 -11.35 10.91
CA GLU A 144 2.32 -11.69 11.84
C GLU A 144 2.39 -10.85 13.14
N LEU A 145 1.35 -10.08 13.52
CA LEU A 145 1.32 -9.45 14.86
C LEU A 145 0.63 -10.30 15.94
N SER A 146 0.01 -11.43 15.59
CA SER A 146 -0.53 -12.39 16.55
C SER A 146 0.49 -13.46 17.00
N ALA A 147 1.73 -13.43 16.52
CA ALA A 147 2.72 -14.47 16.83
C ALA A 147 3.65 -14.15 18.03
N LEU A 148 3.57 -12.95 18.62
CA LEU A 148 4.38 -12.63 19.82
C LEU A 148 3.81 -13.19 21.14
N GLY A 149 2.78 -14.03 21.07
CA GLY A 149 2.20 -14.73 22.23
C GLY A 149 2.76 -16.13 22.48
N GLY A 150 3.87 -16.53 21.85
CA GLY A 150 4.42 -17.88 21.94
C GLY A 150 5.88 -17.92 22.36
N GLU A 151 6.15 -18.57 23.49
CA GLU A 151 7.41 -18.84 24.21
C GLU A 151 8.62 -19.35 23.36
N GLY A 152 8.49 -19.53 22.04
CA GLY A 152 9.52 -20.10 21.17
C GLY A 152 10.44 -19.11 20.45
N GLY A 153 10.12 -17.81 20.42
CA GLY A 153 10.88 -16.82 19.64
C GLY A 153 12.31 -16.54 20.13
N LEU A 154 12.54 -16.68 21.44
CA LEU A 154 13.86 -16.45 22.05
C LEU A 154 14.86 -17.57 21.74
N GLN A 155 14.39 -18.81 21.61
CA GLN A 155 15.24 -19.96 21.37
C GLN A 155 15.89 -19.93 19.98
N ASN A 156 15.20 -19.34 18.99
CA ASN A 156 15.68 -19.23 17.61
C ASN A 156 16.69 -18.09 17.40
N LEU A 157 16.69 -17.08 18.29
CA LEU A 157 17.69 -16.01 18.30
C LEU A 157 19.02 -16.48 18.93
N LEU A 158 18.96 -17.40 19.89
CA LEU A 158 20.13 -17.98 20.54
C LEU A 158 20.79 -19.08 19.70
N GLY A 159 20.02 -19.82 18.90
CA GLY A 159 20.52 -20.93 18.08
C GLY A 159 21.33 -20.51 16.85
N ASN A 160 21.21 -19.25 16.40
CA ASN A 160 21.83 -18.78 15.17
C ASN A 160 23.11 -17.94 15.40
N MET A 161 23.58 -17.84 16.65
CA MET A 161 24.81 -17.12 16.99
C MET A 161 26.01 -18.09 16.92
N SER A 162 27.00 -17.80 16.07
CA SER A 162 28.22 -18.60 15.97
C SER A 162 29.07 -18.49 17.26
N HIS A 163 29.81 -19.55 17.61
CA HIS A 163 30.65 -19.63 18.82
C HIS A 163 31.63 -18.44 18.99
N ASN A 164 32.02 -17.78 17.90
CA ASN A 164 32.92 -16.63 17.91
C ASN A 164 32.26 -15.32 18.35
N GLN A 165 30.93 -15.18 18.20
CA GLN A 165 30.18 -14.00 18.64
C GLN A 165 29.78 -14.08 20.12
N LEU A 166 29.65 -15.30 20.66
CA LEU A 166 29.31 -15.57 22.06
C LEU A 166 30.46 -15.19 23.02
N MET A 167 31.72 -15.42 22.61
CA MET A 167 32.92 -15.05 23.36
C MET A 167 33.12 -13.53 23.52
N GLN A 168 32.45 -12.70 22.69
CA GLN A 168 32.50 -11.24 22.81
C GLN A 168 31.42 -10.69 23.76
N LEU A 169 30.38 -11.47 24.06
CA LEU A 169 29.31 -11.08 24.97
C LEU A 169 29.60 -11.51 26.43
N ILE A 170 30.48 -12.49 26.64
CA ILE A 170 30.95 -12.96 27.96
C ILE A 170 32.33 -12.36 28.28
N GLY A 171 32.54 -11.08 27.95
CA GLY A 171 33.71 -10.31 28.39
C GLY A 171 33.59 -9.94 29.88
N PRO A 172 34.70 -9.90 30.65
CA PRO A 172 34.69 -9.85 32.12
C PRO A 172 34.35 -8.47 32.72
N THR A 173 33.62 -7.60 32.01
CA THR A 173 33.19 -6.29 32.51
C THR A 173 31.79 -6.37 33.13
N GLY A 174 31.68 -7.20 34.17
CA GLY A 174 30.53 -7.21 35.08
C GLY A 174 30.63 -6.04 36.06
N LEU A 175 30.00 -4.93 35.70
CA LEU A 175 29.83 -3.74 36.53
C LEU A 175 28.56 -3.92 37.39
N GLY A 176 28.76 -4.00 38.71
CA GLY A 176 27.84 -3.42 39.70
C GLY A 176 26.88 -4.37 40.42
N GLY A 177 27.08 -4.51 41.74
CA GLY A 177 25.99 -4.95 42.62
C GLY A 177 26.34 -5.08 44.10
N LEU A 178 26.00 -4.03 44.86
CA LEU A 178 25.37 -4.08 46.18
C LEU A 178 26.20 -4.41 47.45
N GLY A 179 26.46 -3.35 48.23
CA GLY A 179 26.00 -3.24 49.63
C GLY A 179 26.65 -4.11 50.70
N GLU A 180 27.46 -3.51 51.58
CA GLU A 180 27.29 -3.76 53.01
C GLU A 180 27.83 -2.60 53.85
N SER A 181 26.95 -2.05 54.67
CA SER A 181 27.22 -1.13 55.77
C SER A 181 27.61 -1.91 57.01
N ALA A 182 28.68 -1.51 57.69
CA ALA A 182 28.84 -1.38 59.15
C ALA A 182 30.24 -1.77 59.66
N GLY A 183 30.75 -0.98 60.61
CA GLY A 183 31.64 -1.50 61.65
C GLY A 183 33.04 -0.89 61.72
N ALA A 184 33.14 0.25 62.40
CA ALA A 184 34.34 0.77 63.10
C ALA A 184 34.82 -0.23 64.19
N PRO A 185 35.95 -0.02 64.91
CA PRO A 185 36.83 1.16 64.98
C PRO A 185 38.29 0.96 64.55
#